data_AF-A0A9W6TT37-F1
#
_entry.id   AF-A0A9W6TT37-F1
#
_cell.length_a   1.000
_cell.length_b   1.000
_cell.length_c   1.000
_cell.angle_alpha   90.00
_cell.angle_beta   90.00
_cell.angle_gamma   90.00
#
_symmetry.space_group_name_H-M   'P 1'
#
loop_
_entity.id
_entity.type
_entity.pdbx_description
1 polymer ?
#
loop_
_entity_poly.entity_id
_entity_poly.type
_entity_poly.pdbx_seq_one_letter_code
_entity_poly.pdbx_strand_id
1 'polypeptide(L)'
;MIKQAFFNRVAKRNVTTIRGGKLLKKIIGYDANALYLWALGNEMPCGRLTTIEAYDGIIEDIKADKVFGFLGCDIRTPEHLKEYFSEMTPVFKNIEIDCNNENVIGSHIFIKASSYKAIRPFMEAVSDARRDGDVDKSKEMIADMMKLVGNAAFGRSGMDKSKHKEVKYEPDCVKIRAIVERQNFHDVEKLAGTYEVSLKKRRIKFDNPIHLSIAIYQLAKLRTLQFYYDCIDIYFDRCDFQYQEMDTDSAYIASSCEKPFEECIKPEILNHFKDHKRSSVAMLWSVLLKELLLLPRDENDKQTKLPTVKVSAMGVQKSLNQGALSPDNFENVVKTRNSIEGTNKGFRICSETKSMITYRQQKTALDYF
;
A
#
# COMPACT_ATOMS: atom_id res chain seq x y z
N MET A 1 -3.96 -9.99 5.01
CA MET A 1 -3.97 -8.62 4.49
C MET A 1 -4.77 -8.68 3.19
N ILE A 2 -6.09 -8.56 3.31
CA ILE A 2 -6.97 -8.46 2.16
C ILE A 2 -6.87 -7.00 1.75
N LYS A 3 -6.21 -6.72 0.63
CA LYS A 3 -6.39 -5.45 -0.05
C LYS A 3 -7.62 -5.66 -0.93
N GLN A 4 -8.81 -5.29 -0.47
CA GLN A 4 -9.90 -5.01 -1.39
C GLN A 4 -9.75 -3.51 -1.70
N ALA A 5 -9.64 -3.16 -2.98
CA ALA A 5 -9.86 -1.78 -3.37
C ALA A 5 -11.38 -1.56 -3.25
N PHE A 6 -11.82 -0.99 -2.13
CA PHE A 6 -13.24 -0.71 -1.91
C PHE A 6 -13.60 0.55 -2.69
N PHE A 7 -14.30 0.38 -3.82
CA PHE A 7 -14.76 1.49 -4.62
C PHE A 7 -16.00 2.10 -3.97
N ASN A 8 -15.81 3.07 -3.08
CA ASN A 8 -16.91 3.74 -2.38
C ASN A 8 -17.28 5.10 -2.97
N ARG A 9 -16.53 5.58 -3.97
CA ARG A 9 -16.67 6.95 -4.49
C ARG A 9 -16.55 6.99 -6.01
N VAL A 10 -17.40 7.81 -6.63
CA VAL A 10 -17.29 8.22 -8.04
C VAL A 10 -17.12 9.73 -8.05
N ALA A 11 -16.09 10.20 -8.75
CA ALA A 11 -15.76 11.62 -8.83
C ALA A 11 -15.69 12.04 -10.30
N LYS A 12 -16.52 13.02 -10.68
CA LYS A 12 -16.67 13.53 -12.03
C LYS A 12 -16.27 15.01 -12.11
N ARG A 13 -15.36 15.33 -13.02
CA ARG A 13 -14.92 16.69 -13.36
C ARG A 13 -16.12 17.55 -13.73
N ASN A 14 -16.15 18.76 -13.20
CA ASN A 14 -17.22 19.74 -13.35
C ASN A 14 -18.60 19.30 -12.84
N VAL A 15 -18.70 18.16 -12.13
CA VAL A 15 -19.97 17.62 -11.63
C VAL A 15 -19.90 17.37 -10.12
N THR A 16 -18.86 16.68 -9.66
CA THR A 16 -18.64 16.42 -8.24
C THR A 16 -18.13 17.67 -7.54
N THR A 17 -18.70 18.00 -6.39
CA THR A 17 -18.18 19.03 -5.50
C THR A 17 -17.21 18.42 -4.50
N ILE A 18 -16.13 19.15 -4.20
CA ILE A 18 -15.18 18.81 -3.13
C ILE A 18 -15.45 19.66 -1.88
N ARG A 19 -14.58 19.54 -0.86
CA ARG A 19 -14.65 20.34 0.38
C ARG A 19 -14.90 21.82 0.07
N GLY A 20 -15.76 22.48 0.86
CA GLY A 20 -16.09 23.90 0.67
C GLY A 20 -17.01 24.17 -0.54
N GLY A 21 -17.59 23.15 -1.16
CA GLY A 21 -18.57 23.30 -2.25
C GLY A 21 -17.96 23.66 -3.61
N LYS A 22 -16.63 23.63 -3.74
CA LYS A 22 -15.94 23.91 -5.01
C LYS A 22 -16.10 22.74 -5.98
N LEU A 23 -16.23 23.04 -7.28
CA LEU A 23 -16.32 22.00 -8.31
C LEU A 23 -14.97 21.32 -8.52
N LEU A 24 -14.99 19.99 -8.59
CA LEU A 24 -13.85 19.18 -8.97
C LEU A 24 -13.40 19.53 -10.39
N LYS A 25 -12.13 19.91 -10.55
CA LYS A 25 -11.50 20.10 -11.87
C LYS A 25 -10.61 18.94 -12.26
N LYS A 26 -9.85 18.40 -11.30
CA LYS A 26 -8.87 17.36 -11.59
C LYS A 26 -8.65 16.42 -10.42
N ILE A 27 -8.37 15.15 -10.71
CA ILE A 27 -7.82 14.20 -9.74
C ILE A 27 -6.37 13.95 -10.10
N ILE A 28 -5.47 14.14 -9.15
CA ILE A 28 -4.03 13.98 -9.32
C ILE A 28 -3.58 12.76 -8.53
N GLY A 29 -2.90 11.84 -9.20
CA GLY A 29 -2.21 10.71 -8.57
C GLY A 29 -0.77 11.08 -8.27
N TYR A 30 -0.36 10.90 -7.02
CA TYR A 30 1.02 11.04 -6.57
C TYR A 30 1.56 9.66 -6.22
N ASP A 31 2.83 9.38 -6.53
CA ASP A 31 3.48 8.10 -6.25
C ASP A 31 4.86 8.32 -5.67
N ALA A 32 5.09 7.73 -4.50
CA ALA A 32 6.38 7.78 -3.85
C ALA A 32 7.38 6.88 -4.58
N ASN A 33 8.47 7.47 -5.03
CA ASN A 33 9.54 6.73 -5.69
C ASN A 33 10.23 5.78 -4.71
N ALA A 34 9.86 4.50 -4.77
CA ALA A 34 10.45 3.42 -3.96
C ALA A 34 10.36 3.66 -2.44
N LEU A 35 9.15 3.97 -1.95
CA LEU A 35 8.89 4.33 -0.55
C LEU A 35 9.55 3.42 0.50
N TYR A 36 9.37 2.10 0.37
CA TYR A 36 9.94 1.14 1.33
C TYR A 36 11.46 1.05 1.23
N LEU A 37 12.02 1.22 0.03
CA LEU A 37 13.46 1.22 -0.18
C LEU A 37 14.09 2.49 0.42
N TRP A 38 13.43 3.64 0.25
CA TRP A 38 13.83 4.87 0.93
C TRP A 38 13.83 4.68 2.45
N ALA A 39 12.75 4.11 3.00
CA ALA A 39 12.68 3.81 4.43
C ALA A 39 13.83 2.88 4.86
N LEU A 40 14.11 1.81 4.10
CA LEU A 40 15.19 0.86 4.37
C LEU A 40 16.60 1.50 4.39
N GLY A 41 16.80 2.59 3.64
CA GLY A 41 18.07 3.34 3.61
C GLY A 41 18.29 4.28 4.80
N ASN A 42 17.29 4.45 5.68
CA ASN A 42 17.38 5.27 6.88
C ASN A 42 17.92 4.50 8.08
N GLU A 43 17.89 5.14 9.25
CA GLU A 43 18.24 4.51 10.52
C GLU A 43 17.32 3.33 10.83
N MET A 44 17.93 2.14 10.94
CA MET A 44 17.23 0.89 11.18
C MET A 44 17.61 0.30 12.54
N PRO A 45 16.65 -0.35 13.23
CA PRO A 45 16.95 -1.13 14.41
C PRO A 45 17.80 -2.33 14.03
N CYS A 46 19.01 -2.36 14.57
CA CYS A 46 20.01 -3.38 14.32
C CYS A 46 20.46 -4.02 15.64
N GLY A 47 21.15 -5.15 15.51
CA GLY A 47 21.74 -5.86 16.64
C GLY A 47 20.72 -6.63 17.47
N ARG A 48 21.14 -6.99 18.69
CA ARG A 48 20.31 -7.75 19.63
C ARG A 48 19.33 -6.80 20.32
N LEU A 49 18.04 -7.04 20.12
CA LEU A 49 16.97 -6.31 20.82
C LEU A 49 16.97 -6.68 22.30
N THR A 50 16.76 -5.67 23.14
CA THR A 50 16.63 -5.83 24.59
C THR A 50 15.41 -5.08 25.09
N THR A 51 14.70 -5.66 26.05
CA THR A 51 13.54 -5.03 26.67
C THR A 51 13.97 -4.30 27.93
N ILE A 52 13.51 -3.07 28.10
CA ILE A 52 13.63 -2.31 29.33
C ILE A 52 12.26 -1.76 29.71
N GLU A 53 12.06 -1.51 31.01
CA GLU A 53 10.88 -0.78 31.48
C GLU A 53 10.94 0.67 30.99
N ALA A 54 9.79 1.20 30.58
CA ALA A 54 9.70 2.62 30.25
C ALA A 54 9.92 3.45 31.52
N TYR A 55 10.59 4.60 31.38
CA TYR A 55 10.96 5.49 32.48
C TYR A 55 10.50 6.92 32.20
N ASP A 56 10.33 7.72 33.25
CA ASP A 56 10.00 9.13 33.15
C ASP A 56 11.10 9.88 32.38
N GLY A 57 10.75 10.57 31.30
CA GLY A 57 11.71 11.24 30.42
C GLY A 57 12.12 10.44 29.17
N ILE A 58 11.63 9.21 29.00
CA ILE A 58 11.98 8.38 27.82
C ILE A 58 11.56 9.04 26.50
N ILE A 59 10.46 9.78 26.48
CA ILE A 59 9.98 10.48 25.28
C ILE A 59 10.94 11.62 24.90
N GLU A 60 11.43 12.35 25.89
CA GLU A 60 12.40 13.44 25.76
C GLU A 60 13.74 12.89 25.28
N ASP A 61 14.17 11.76 25.82
CA ASP A 61 15.38 11.07 25.38
C ASP A 61 15.27 10.51 23.96
N ILE A 62 14.10 10.01 23.55
CA ILE A 62 13.83 9.63 22.15
C ILE A 62 13.93 10.86 21.24
N LYS A 63 13.28 11.97 21.62
CA LYS A 63 13.29 13.23 20.84
C LYS A 63 14.68 13.87 20.76
N ALA A 64 15.53 13.63 21.76
CA ALA A 64 16.92 14.10 21.81
C ALA A 64 17.91 13.07 21.23
N ASP A 65 17.44 12.04 20.53
CA ASP A 65 18.24 10.98 19.92
C ASP A 65 19.19 10.22 20.88
N LYS A 66 18.90 10.23 22.19
CA LYS A 66 19.70 9.52 23.21
C LYS A 66 19.37 8.04 23.28
N VAL A 67 18.14 7.67 22.93
CA VAL A 67 17.67 6.27 22.90
C VAL A 67 16.96 5.98 21.59
N PHE A 68 17.18 4.78 21.06
CA PHE A 68 16.59 4.31 19.82
C PHE A 68 15.94 2.94 20.05
N GLY A 69 14.73 2.75 19.54
CA GLY A 69 13.97 1.54 19.82
C GLY A 69 12.48 1.64 19.49
N PHE A 70 11.72 0.70 20.03
CA PHE A 70 10.26 0.65 19.91
C PHE A 70 9.63 0.90 21.27
N LEU A 71 8.69 1.84 21.35
CA LEU A 71 7.92 2.10 22.56
C LEU A 71 6.49 1.59 22.38
N GLY A 72 6.05 0.73 23.30
CA GLY A 72 4.64 0.40 23.47
C GLY A 72 3.95 1.48 24.27
N CYS A 73 3.04 2.23 23.63
CA CYS A 73 2.31 3.31 24.27
C CYS A 73 0.88 3.45 23.75
N ASP A 74 0.05 4.09 24.57
CA ASP A 74 -1.24 4.63 24.19
C ASP A 74 -1.07 5.86 23.30
N ILE A 75 -1.78 5.88 22.17
CA ILE A 75 -1.81 7.04 21.28
C ILE A 75 -3.27 7.45 21.07
N ARG A 76 -3.56 8.73 21.31
CA ARG A 76 -4.86 9.34 21.06
C ARG A 76 -4.73 10.67 20.33
N THR A 77 -5.62 10.91 19.38
CA THR A 77 -5.80 12.24 18.80
C THR A 77 -6.61 13.10 19.78
N PRO A 78 -6.11 14.29 20.18
CA PRO A 78 -6.88 15.21 21.01
C PRO A 78 -8.24 15.54 20.39
N GLU A 79 -9.29 15.65 21.21
CA GLU A 79 -10.67 15.78 20.72
C GLU A 79 -10.85 16.95 19.75
N HIS A 80 -10.30 18.12 20.10
CA HIS A 80 -10.36 19.33 19.28
C HIS A 80 -9.61 19.24 17.94
N LEU A 81 -8.79 18.20 17.73
CA LEU A 81 -8.06 17.97 16.47
C LEU A 81 -8.63 16.81 15.65
N LYS A 82 -9.63 16.08 16.16
CA LYS A 82 -10.20 14.93 15.44
C LYS A 82 -10.78 15.34 14.08
N GLU A 83 -11.48 16.46 14.02
CA GLU A 83 -12.02 16.98 12.77
C GLU A 83 -10.90 17.33 11.78
N TYR A 84 -9.85 17.99 12.26
CA TYR A 84 -8.68 18.34 11.45
C TYR A 84 -7.95 17.11 10.88
N PHE A 85 -7.80 16.04 11.66
CA PHE A 85 -7.12 14.81 11.25
C PHE A 85 -8.04 13.77 10.60
N SER A 86 -9.34 14.05 10.48
CA SER A 86 -10.33 13.07 10.00
C SER A 86 -10.11 12.57 8.57
N GLU A 87 -9.60 13.44 7.68
CA GLU A 87 -9.32 13.07 6.29
C GLU A 87 -8.06 12.19 6.16
N MET A 88 -7.05 12.40 7.00
CA MET A 88 -5.78 11.68 6.95
C MET A 88 -5.26 11.39 8.36
N THR A 89 -5.86 10.39 9.02
CA THR A 89 -5.57 10.13 10.43
C THR A 89 -4.10 9.75 10.66
N PRO A 90 -3.38 10.42 11.58
CA PRO A 90 -1.99 10.07 11.89
C PRO A 90 -1.88 8.72 12.63
N VAL A 91 -2.99 8.25 13.22
CA VAL A 91 -3.08 6.96 13.89
C VAL A 91 -3.70 5.95 12.93
N PHE A 92 -2.86 5.11 12.32
CA PHE A 92 -3.31 4.03 11.45
C PHE A 92 -3.81 2.84 12.27
N LYS A 93 -5.09 2.50 12.12
CA LYS A 93 -5.73 1.41 12.86
C LYS A 93 -6.44 0.46 11.89
N ASN A 94 -6.22 -0.85 12.03
CA ASN A 94 -7.08 -1.87 11.44
C ASN A 94 -7.95 -2.39 12.59
N ILE A 95 -9.29 -2.26 12.53
CA ILE A 95 -10.17 -2.67 13.64
C ILE A 95 -11.37 -3.48 13.17
N GLU A 96 -11.79 -4.45 13.99
CA GLU A 96 -12.83 -4.19 15.00
C GLU A 96 -12.25 -4.50 16.38
N ILE A 97 -12.61 -3.73 17.40
CA ILE A 97 -12.06 -3.84 18.76
C ILE A 97 -13.19 -3.98 19.77
N ASP A 98 -13.05 -4.93 20.69
CA ASP A 98 -13.75 -4.91 21.98
C ASP A 98 -12.89 -4.18 23.01
N CYS A 99 -13.36 -2.98 23.37
CA CYS A 99 -12.68 -1.97 24.17
C CYS A 99 -12.85 -2.17 25.68
N ASN A 100 -13.58 -3.19 26.13
CA ASN A 100 -14.02 -3.32 27.53
C ASN A 100 -13.05 -4.11 28.43
N ASN A 101 -11.91 -4.55 27.90
CA ASN A 101 -10.85 -5.17 28.66
C ASN A 101 -9.82 -4.08 29.05
N GLU A 102 -9.82 -3.65 30.32
CA GLU A 102 -8.92 -2.60 30.86
C GLU A 102 -7.42 -2.87 30.59
N ASN A 103 -7.07 -4.10 30.19
CA ASN A 103 -5.74 -4.55 29.76
C ASN A 103 -5.41 -4.30 28.27
N VAL A 104 -6.30 -3.74 27.45
CA VAL A 104 -6.09 -3.62 25.99
C VAL A 104 -5.01 -2.60 25.62
N ILE A 105 -4.60 -1.72 26.54
CA ILE A 105 -3.27 -1.13 26.50
C ILE A 105 -2.69 -1.15 27.93
N GLY A 106 -1.75 -2.07 28.18
CA GLY A 106 -1.08 -2.28 29.47
C GLY A 106 0.24 -1.51 29.63
N SER A 107 0.92 -1.75 30.76
CA SER A 107 2.19 -1.14 31.21
C SER A 107 3.21 -0.94 30.08
N HIS A 108 3.67 0.30 29.88
CA HIS A 108 4.55 0.72 28.80
C HIS A 108 5.87 -0.07 28.76
N ILE A 109 6.23 -0.62 27.60
CA ILE A 109 7.47 -1.38 27.38
C ILE A 109 8.31 -0.69 26.32
N PHE A 110 9.62 -0.54 26.56
CA PHE A 110 10.57 -0.09 25.55
C PHE A 110 11.48 -1.22 25.09
N ILE A 111 11.60 -1.40 23.78
CA ILE A 111 12.53 -2.33 23.15
C ILE A 111 13.69 -1.51 22.60
N LYS A 112 14.81 -1.53 23.29
CA LYS A 112 16.04 -0.85 22.88
C LYS A 112 16.70 -1.56 21.70
N ALA A 113 17.17 -0.79 20.74
CA ALA A 113 17.93 -1.24 19.58
C ALA A 113 19.13 -0.33 19.32
N SER A 114 20.12 -0.85 18.57
CA SER A 114 21.17 -0.01 18.00
C SER A 114 20.67 0.59 16.69
N SER A 115 20.89 1.88 16.47
CA SER A 115 20.59 2.53 15.18
C SER A 115 21.79 2.39 14.24
N TYR A 116 21.54 1.94 13.01
CA TYR A 116 22.54 1.99 11.93
C TYR A 116 21.88 2.06 10.55
N LYS A 117 22.54 2.71 9.58
CA LYS A 117 22.11 2.77 8.17
C LYS A 117 22.67 1.57 7.39
N ALA A 118 22.46 0.36 7.91
CA ALA A 118 23.12 -0.86 7.46
C ALA A 118 22.88 -1.18 5.96
N ILE A 119 21.73 -0.78 5.44
CA ILE A 119 21.22 -1.17 4.12
C ILE A 119 21.25 0.01 3.14
N ARG A 120 21.81 1.15 3.54
CA ARG A 120 21.94 2.34 2.69
C ARG A 120 22.71 2.07 1.38
N PRO A 121 23.85 1.36 1.37
CA PRO A 121 24.55 1.07 0.11
C PRO A 121 23.70 0.24 -0.87
N PHE A 122 22.87 -0.68 -0.35
CA PHE A 122 21.94 -1.46 -1.16
C PHE A 122 20.80 -0.58 -1.72
N MET A 123 20.26 0.34 -0.91
CA MET A 123 19.28 1.32 -1.38
C MET A 123 19.86 2.18 -2.50
N GLU A 124 21.07 2.72 -2.32
CA GLU A 124 21.75 3.55 -3.31
C GLU A 124 21.96 2.78 -4.61
N ALA A 125 22.46 1.54 -4.55
CA ALA A 125 22.63 0.69 -5.73
C ALA A 125 21.34 0.42 -6.51
N VAL A 126 20.22 0.17 -5.81
CA VAL A 126 18.91 -0.03 -6.47
C VAL A 126 18.39 1.28 -7.05
N SER A 127 18.56 2.40 -6.36
CA SER A 127 18.16 3.73 -6.85
C SER A 127 18.97 4.18 -8.06
N ASP A 128 20.29 3.96 -8.06
CA ASP A 128 21.19 4.27 -9.17
C ASP A 128 20.82 3.48 -10.42
N ALA A 129 20.64 2.16 -10.29
CA ALA A 129 20.25 1.31 -11.40
C ALA A 129 18.90 1.71 -12.01
N ARG A 130 17.96 2.18 -11.18
CA ARG A 130 16.67 2.70 -11.65
C ARG A 130 16.80 4.02 -12.40
N ARG A 131 17.57 4.98 -11.87
CA ARG A 131 17.86 6.25 -12.55
C ARG A 131 18.53 6.03 -13.90
N ASP A 132 19.47 5.10 -13.95
CA ASP A 132 20.15 4.71 -15.18
C ASP A 132 19.17 4.16 -16.24
N GLY A 133 18.20 3.34 -15.83
CA GLY A 133 17.17 2.81 -16.73
C GLY A 133 16.16 3.85 -17.21
N ASP A 134 15.88 4.88 -16.40
CA ASP A 134 15.01 6.00 -16.81
C ASP A 134 15.70 6.87 -17.89
N VAL A 135 17.03 6.98 -17.85
CA VAL A 135 17.84 7.72 -18.84
C VAL A 135 18.13 6.88 -20.07
N ASP A 136 18.46 5.59 -19.89
CA ASP A 136 18.88 4.67 -20.93
C ASP A 136 17.95 3.45 -21.01
N LYS A 137 17.10 3.43 -22.04
CA LYS A 137 16.15 2.32 -22.29
C LYS A 137 16.82 0.96 -22.43
N SER A 138 18.10 0.88 -22.81
CA SER A 138 18.81 -0.40 -22.89
C SER A 138 19.00 -1.05 -21.52
N LYS A 139 18.96 -0.26 -20.44
CA LYS A 139 19.08 -0.69 -19.05
C LYS A 139 17.72 -0.92 -18.37
N GLU A 140 16.60 -0.77 -19.08
CA GLU A 140 15.24 -0.94 -18.54
C GLU A 140 15.06 -2.30 -17.85
N MET A 141 15.56 -3.38 -18.47
CA MET A 141 15.50 -4.72 -17.87
C MET A 141 16.25 -4.81 -16.53
N ILE A 142 17.42 -4.18 -16.43
CA ILE A 142 18.22 -4.16 -15.20
C ILE A 142 17.51 -3.33 -14.13
N ALA A 143 16.95 -2.18 -14.50
CA ALA A 143 16.16 -1.33 -13.61
C ALA A 143 14.95 -2.08 -13.04
N ASP A 144 14.23 -2.84 -13.87
CA ASP A 144 13.09 -3.67 -13.45
C ASP A 144 13.53 -4.82 -12.53
N MET A 145 14.63 -5.48 -12.84
CA MET A 145 15.21 -6.51 -11.95
C MET A 145 15.62 -5.93 -10.60
N MET A 146 16.30 -4.78 -10.58
CA MET A 146 16.73 -4.12 -9.34
C MET A 146 15.53 -3.62 -8.53
N LYS A 147 14.48 -3.12 -9.18
CA LYS A 147 13.20 -2.79 -8.53
C LYS A 147 12.59 -4.01 -7.84
N LEU A 148 12.57 -5.16 -8.51
CA LEU A 148 12.07 -6.40 -7.93
C LEU A 148 12.90 -6.83 -6.72
N VAL A 149 14.24 -6.80 -6.84
CA VAL A 149 15.17 -7.15 -5.76
C VAL A 149 15.00 -6.23 -4.55
N GLY A 150 14.90 -4.91 -4.77
CA GLY A 150 14.68 -3.92 -3.71
C GLY A 150 13.39 -4.16 -2.94
N ASN A 151 12.27 -4.38 -3.65
CA ASN A 151 10.97 -4.65 -3.03
C ASN A 151 10.92 -6.02 -2.32
N ALA A 152 11.60 -7.03 -2.86
CA ALA A 152 11.65 -8.37 -2.28
C ALA A 152 12.45 -8.42 -0.96
N ALA A 153 13.53 -7.63 -0.84
CA ALA A 153 14.33 -7.56 0.38
C ALA A 153 13.48 -7.15 1.60
N PHE A 154 12.61 -6.16 1.42
CA PHE A 154 11.62 -5.76 2.42
C PHE A 154 10.59 -6.88 2.69
N GLY A 155 9.98 -7.45 1.65
CA GLY A 155 9.00 -8.52 1.82
C GLY A 155 9.57 -9.73 2.58
N ARG A 156 10.88 -9.96 2.46
CA ARG A 156 11.57 -11.03 3.18
C ARG A 156 11.68 -10.77 4.68
N SER A 157 11.93 -9.54 5.11
CA SER A 157 12.04 -9.22 6.55
C SER A 157 10.70 -9.41 7.28
N GLY A 158 9.58 -9.10 6.61
CA GLY A 158 8.24 -9.13 7.19
C GLY A 158 7.46 -10.42 6.93
N MET A 159 8.12 -11.41 6.33
CA MET A 159 7.48 -12.64 5.90
C MET A 159 6.97 -13.46 7.10
N ASP A 160 5.65 -13.65 7.12
CA ASP A 160 4.97 -14.47 8.10
C ASP A 160 5.12 -15.96 7.75
N LYS A 161 6.15 -16.58 8.33
CA LYS A 161 6.46 -18.00 8.12
C LYS A 161 5.40 -18.95 8.72
N SER A 162 4.48 -18.46 9.56
CA SER A 162 3.40 -19.28 10.10
C SER A 162 2.33 -19.62 9.05
N LYS A 163 2.21 -18.77 8.02
CA LYS A 163 1.30 -18.99 6.89
C LYS A 163 1.86 -19.94 5.83
N HIS A 164 3.12 -20.32 5.93
CA HIS A 164 3.74 -21.23 4.96
C HIS A 164 3.15 -22.63 5.10
N LYS A 165 2.75 -23.19 3.95
CA LYS A 165 2.15 -24.51 3.84
C LYS A 165 3.09 -25.45 3.09
N GLU A 166 2.88 -26.74 3.28
CA GLU A 166 3.41 -27.80 2.44
C GLU A 166 2.28 -28.31 1.56
N VAL A 167 2.53 -28.37 0.25
CA VAL A 167 1.55 -28.84 -0.73
C VAL A 167 1.93 -30.24 -1.17
N LYS A 168 0.96 -31.14 -1.22
CA LYS A 168 1.08 -32.50 -1.76
C LYS A 168 -0.03 -32.75 -2.75
N TYR A 169 0.26 -33.52 -3.79
CA TYR A 169 -0.75 -34.03 -4.71
C TYR A 169 -0.97 -35.49 -4.40
N GLU A 170 -2.22 -35.94 -4.38
CA GLU A 170 -2.53 -37.34 -4.13
C GLU A 170 -3.83 -37.71 -4.87
N PRO A 171 -3.76 -38.61 -5.87
CA PRO A 171 -4.94 -39.02 -6.62
C PRO A 171 -5.83 -40.03 -5.86
N ASP A 172 -5.28 -40.78 -4.90
CA ASP A 172 -6.01 -41.81 -4.17
C ASP A 172 -6.86 -41.22 -3.03
N CYS A 173 -8.19 -41.35 -3.17
CA CYS A 173 -9.16 -40.87 -2.20
C CYS A 173 -8.99 -41.51 -0.81
N VAL A 174 -8.48 -42.74 -0.71
CA VAL A 174 -8.25 -43.42 0.58
C VAL A 174 -7.10 -42.76 1.33
N LYS A 175 -6.00 -42.46 0.64
CA LYS A 175 -4.85 -41.75 1.24
C LYS A 175 -5.20 -40.32 1.62
N ILE A 176 -6.06 -39.65 0.84
CA ILE A 176 -6.58 -38.31 1.19
C ILE A 176 -7.28 -38.33 2.55
N ARG A 177 -8.16 -39.30 2.81
CA ARG A 177 -8.85 -39.42 4.12
C ARG A 177 -7.85 -39.48 5.27
N ALA A 178 -6.81 -40.32 5.14
CA ALA A 178 -5.74 -40.42 6.14
C ALA A 178 -4.90 -39.14 6.30
N ILE A 179 -4.84 -38.27 5.28
CA ILE A 179 -4.15 -36.98 5.35
C ILE A 179 -5.04 -35.92 6.03
N VAL A 180 -6.34 -35.91 5.74
CA VAL A 180 -7.31 -34.97 6.32
C VAL A 180 -7.41 -35.13 7.84
N GLU A 181 -7.27 -36.35 8.34
CA GLU A 181 -7.28 -36.64 9.79
C GLU A 181 -6.03 -36.12 10.53
N ARG A 182 -4.99 -35.67 9.82
CA ARG A 182 -3.77 -35.14 10.47
C ARG A 182 -4.05 -33.80 11.11
N GLN A 183 -3.54 -33.58 12.32
CA GLN A 183 -3.68 -32.29 13.03
C GLN A 183 -3.14 -31.07 12.26
N ASN A 184 -2.18 -31.27 11.36
CA ASN A 184 -1.63 -30.20 10.54
C ASN A 184 -2.31 -30.07 9.17
N PHE A 185 -3.44 -30.73 8.95
CA PHE A 185 -4.28 -30.48 7.78
C PHE A 185 -4.76 -29.03 7.75
N HIS A 186 -4.82 -28.45 6.55
CA HIS A 186 -5.35 -27.10 6.37
C HIS A 186 -6.48 -27.06 5.36
N ASP A 187 -6.26 -27.63 4.17
CA ASP A 187 -7.23 -27.56 3.08
C ASP A 187 -6.98 -28.67 2.05
N VAL A 188 -8.02 -29.03 1.30
CA VAL A 188 -7.95 -29.93 0.16
C VAL A 188 -8.76 -29.38 -1.01
N GLU A 189 -8.13 -29.27 -2.17
CA GLU A 189 -8.78 -28.81 -3.40
C GLU A 189 -8.79 -29.96 -4.43
N LYS A 190 -9.97 -30.30 -4.93
CA LYS A 190 -10.09 -31.28 -6.00
C LYS A 190 -9.69 -30.65 -7.33
N LEU A 191 -8.67 -31.21 -7.97
CA LEU A 191 -8.22 -30.84 -9.30
C LEU A 191 -8.60 -31.92 -10.32
N ALA A 192 -8.38 -31.66 -11.61
CA ALA A 192 -8.68 -32.61 -12.67
C ALA A 192 -7.83 -33.90 -12.50
N GLY A 193 -8.45 -34.96 -11.99
CA GLY A 193 -7.82 -36.28 -11.81
C GLY A 193 -6.91 -36.43 -10.58
N THR A 194 -6.84 -35.44 -9.68
CA THR A 194 -6.03 -35.52 -8.45
C THR A 194 -6.56 -34.58 -7.37
N TYR A 195 -6.06 -34.67 -6.14
CA TYR A 195 -6.34 -33.73 -5.06
C TYR A 195 -5.07 -33.01 -4.65
N GLU A 196 -5.16 -31.70 -4.50
CA GLU A 196 -4.12 -30.89 -3.87
C GLU A 196 -4.41 -30.77 -2.38
N VAL A 197 -3.51 -31.27 -1.54
CA VAL A 197 -3.63 -31.16 -0.08
C VAL A 197 -2.62 -30.15 0.44
N SER A 198 -3.13 -29.15 1.15
CA SER A 198 -2.34 -28.16 1.86
C SER A 198 -2.23 -28.53 3.35
N LEU A 199 -1.00 -28.59 3.84
CA LEU A 199 -0.68 -28.88 5.24
C LEU A 199 0.04 -27.69 5.89
N LYS A 200 -0.28 -27.39 7.15
CA LYS A 200 0.51 -26.47 7.98
C LYS A 200 1.85 -27.12 8.33
N LYS A 201 2.90 -26.29 8.45
CA LYS A 201 4.21 -26.75 8.94
C LYS A 201 4.14 -27.05 10.43
N ARG A 202 4.72 -28.20 10.84
CA ARG A 202 4.75 -28.62 12.25
C ARG A 202 5.77 -27.85 13.09
N ARG A 203 6.86 -27.40 12.47
CA ARG A 203 7.91 -26.59 13.10
C ARG A 203 8.20 -25.38 12.23
N ILE A 204 8.21 -24.20 12.84
CA ILE A 204 8.46 -22.93 12.17
C ILE A 204 9.69 -22.29 12.82
N LYS A 205 10.71 -21.99 12.01
CA LYS A 205 11.89 -21.25 12.46
C LYS A 205 11.70 -19.77 12.13
N PHE A 206 11.64 -18.93 13.16
CA PHE A 206 11.54 -17.48 13.04
C PHE A 206 12.93 -16.85 13.06
N ASP A 207 13.59 -16.80 11.90
CA ASP A 207 14.91 -16.19 11.68
C ASP A 207 14.85 -14.99 10.74
N ASN A 208 13.68 -14.36 10.61
CA ASN A 208 13.51 -13.11 9.88
C ASN A 208 13.66 -11.90 10.83
N PRO A 209 14.30 -10.81 10.39
CA PRO A 209 14.43 -9.58 11.18
C PRO A 209 13.13 -8.75 11.11
N ILE A 210 12.07 -9.22 11.77
CA ILE A 210 10.73 -8.60 11.71
C ILE A 210 10.71 -7.14 12.20
N HIS A 211 11.61 -6.79 13.11
CA HIS A 211 11.79 -5.42 13.60
C HIS A 211 12.12 -4.43 12.47
N LEU A 212 12.87 -4.87 11.45
CA LEU A 212 13.12 -4.03 10.27
C LEU A 212 11.81 -3.70 9.55
N SER A 213 10.93 -4.68 9.37
CA SER A 213 9.64 -4.46 8.72
C SER A 213 8.77 -3.48 9.50
N ILE A 214 8.75 -3.60 10.84
CA ILE A 214 8.02 -2.66 11.70
C ILE A 214 8.56 -1.24 11.48
N ALA A 215 9.88 -1.03 11.56
CA ALA A 215 10.49 0.27 11.34
C ALA A 215 10.22 0.83 9.93
N ILE A 216 10.35 0.00 8.89
CA ILE A 216 10.08 0.39 7.50
C ILE A 216 8.63 0.84 7.33
N TYR A 217 7.66 0.09 7.87
CA TYR A 217 6.25 0.47 7.80
C TYR A 217 5.95 1.77 8.56
N GLN A 218 6.56 1.98 9.74
CA GLN A 218 6.36 3.22 10.49
C GLN A 218 6.97 4.43 9.76
N LEU A 219 8.17 4.30 9.20
CA LEU A 219 8.80 5.35 8.40
C LEU A 219 8.03 5.63 7.11
N ALA A 220 7.52 4.60 6.43
CA ALA A 220 6.68 4.77 5.25
C ALA A 220 5.39 5.54 5.57
N LYS A 221 4.69 5.16 6.65
CA LYS A 221 3.50 5.88 7.14
C LYS A 221 3.81 7.33 7.49
N LEU A 222 4.88 7.56 8.26
CA LEU A 222 5.34 8.91 8.60
C LEU A 222 5.61 9.71 7.32
N ARG A 223 6.25 9.11 6.33
CA ARG A 223 6.57 9.80 5.07
C ARG A 223 5.33 10.18 4.27
N THR A 224 4.31 9.34 4.27
CA THR A 224 3.00 9.66 3.68
C THR A 224 2.31 10.79 4.45
N LEU A 225 2.35 10.77 5.79
CA LEU A 225 1.83 11.87 6.61
C LEU A 225 2.57 13.18 6.34
N GLN A 226 3.90 13.16 6.23
CA GLN A 226 4.70 14.34 5.87
C GLN A 226 4.34 14.87 4.48
N PHE A 227 4.04 14.00 3.52
CA PHE A 227 3.57 14.45 2.22
C PHE A 227 2.22 15.17 2.32
N TYR A 228 1.28 14.62 3.09
CA TYR A 228 -0.02 15.26 3.27
C TYR A 228 0.09 16.56 4.10
N TYR A 229 0.63 16.48 5.31
CA TYR A 229 0.63 17.59 6.28
C TYR A 229 1.72 18.63 6.01
N ASP A 230 2.93 18.21 5.64
CA ASP A 230 4.07 19.14 5.47
C ASP A 230 4.21 19.64 4.03
N CYS A 231 3.32 19.22 3.12
CA CYS A 231 3.31 19.71 1.75
C CYS A 231 1.90 20.08 1.29
N ILE A 232 0.99 19.12 1.14
CA ILE A 232 -0.34 19.42 0.59
C ILE A 232 -1.10 20.42 1.48
N ASP A 233 -1.18 20.15 2.77
CA ASP A 233 -1.96 20.97 3.70
C ASP A 233 -1.33 22.34 3.97
N ILE A 234 0.00 22.43 3.95
CA ILE A 234 0.71 23.71 4.04
C ILE A 234 0.41 24.55 2.80
N TYR A 235 0.65 24.04 1.59
CA TYR A 235 0.65 24.86 0.37
C TYR A 235 -0.73 25.16 -0.23
N PHE A 236 -1.72 24.31 0.02
CA PHE A 236 -3.06 24.44 -0.55
C PHE A 236 -4.10 24.78 0.50
N ASP A 237 -5.09 25.60 0.15
CA ASP A 237 -6.26 25.76 1.00
C ASP A 237 -7.04 24.43 1.02
N ARG A 238 -7.48 24.01 2.21
CA ARG A 238 -8.22 22.76 2.38
C ARG A 238 -9.53 22.72 1.59
N CYS A 239 -10.10 23.87 1.22
CA CYS A 239 -11.26 23.96 0.33
C CYS A 239 -10.91 23.66 -1.13
N ASP A 240 -9.63 23.74 -1.52
CA ASP A 240 -9.19 23.51 -2.89
C ASP A 240 -8.75 22.06 -3.17
N PHE A 241 -8.69 21.22 -2.14
CA PHE A 241 -8.39 19.80 -2.31
C PHE A 241 -9.22 18.89 -1.41
N GLN A 242 -9.37 17.63 -1.84
CA GLN A 242 -9.98 16.58 -1.03
C GLN A 242 -9.33 15.23 -1.34
N TYR A 243 -8.98 14.52 -0.28
CA TYR A 243 -8.35 13.22 -0.40
C TYR A 243 -9.36 12.16 -0.86
N GLN A 244 -9.02 11.40 -1.90
CA GLN A 244 -9.91 10.39 -2.47
C GLN A 244 -9.55 9.00 -1.97
N GLU A 245 -8.31 8.59 -2.21
CA GLU A 245 -7.84 7.24 -1.91
C GLU A 245 -6.32 7.24 -1.71
N MET A 246 -5.86 6.33 -0.86
CA MET A 246 -4.45 5.96 -0.74
C MET A 246 -4.32 4.45 -0.96
N ASP A 247 -3.42 4.03 -1.84
CA ASP A 247 -2.92 2.66 -1.83
C ASP A 247 -1.42 2.68 -1.65
N THR A 248 -0.98 2.36 -0.44
CA THR A 248 0.43 2.11 -0.06
C THR A 248 1.36 3.30 -0.24
N ASP A 249 1.83 3.51 -1.46
CA ASP A 249 2.78 4.52 -1.91
C ASP A 249 2.15 5.47 -2.94
N SER A 250 0.85 5.32 -3.22
CA SER A 250 0.09 6.17 -4.10
C SER A 250 -1.01 6.95 -3.35
N ALA A 251 -1.17 8.22 -3.70
CA ALA A 251 -2.17 9.12 -3.13
C ALA A 251 -2.96 9.79 -4.25
N TYR A 252 -4.29 9.69 -4.21
CA TYR A 252 -5.20 10.32 -5.16
C TYR A 252 -5.91 11.49 -4.51
N ILE A 253 -5.68 12.69 -5.02
CA ILE A 253 -6.19 13.94 -4.45
C ILE A 253 -7.03 14.65 -5.51
N ALA A 254 -8.28 14.91 -5.17
CA ALA A 254 -9.18 15.74 -5.96
C ALA A 254 -8.87 17.21 -5.72
N SER A 255 -8.95 18.01 -6.77
CA SER A 255 -8.58 19.43 -6.77
C SER A 255 -9.65 20.28 -7.45
N SER A 256 -9.93 21.45 -6.90
CA SER A 256 -10.77 22.51 -7.51
C SER A 256 -10.08 23.24 -8.67
N CYS A 257 -8.85 22.84 -8.98
CA CYS A 257 -7.90 23.57 -9.81
C CYS A 257 -7.25 22.62 -10.83
N GLU A 258 -7.12 23.05 -12.08
CA GLU A 258 -6.51 22.26 -13.16
C GLU A 258 -5.01 22.09 -12.96
N LYS A 259 -4.35 23.13 -12.45
CA LYS A 259 -2.91 23.16 -12.19
C LYS A 259 -2.60 23.63 -10.78
N PRO A 260 -2.77 22.78 -9.75
CA PRO A 260 -2.69 23.20 -8.36
C PRO A 260 -1.37 23.91 -8.01
N PHE A 261 -0.24 23.33 -8.42
CA PHE A 261 1.10 23.89 -8.14
C PHE A 261 1.47 25.13 -8.96
N GLU A 262 0.63 25.57 -9.90
CA GLU A 262 0.82 26.80 -10.66
C GLU A 262 -0.16 27.89 -10.20
N GLU A 263 -1.41 27.51 -9.92
CA GLU A 263 -2.54 28.44 -9.81
C GLU A 263 -3.16 28.50 -8.41
N CYS A 264 -2.98 27.46 -7.57
CA CYS A 264 -3.76 27.30 -6.34
C CYS A 264 -2.92 27.21 -5.06
N ILE A 265 -1.64 27.58 -5.14
CA ILE A 265 -0.79 27.76 -3.96
C ILE A 265 -1.24 29.02 -3.20
N LYS A 266 -1.35 28.92 -1.88
CA LYS A 266 -1.66 30.05 -0.99
C LYS A 266 -0.71 31.24 -1.25
N PRO A 267 -1.21 32.44 -1.54
CA PRO A 267 -0.40 33.60 -1.91
C PRO A 267 0.72 33.93 -0.90
N GLU A 268 0.43 33.82 0.39
CA GLU A 268 1.31 34.17 1.51
C GLU A 268 2.56 33.29 1.63
N ILE A 269 2.53 32.07 1.08
CA ILE A 269 3.64 31.09 1.14
C ILE A 269 4.17 30.73 -0.26
N LEU A 270 3.73 31.43 -1.29
CA LEU A 270 4.16 31.20 -2.68
C LEU A 270 5.67 31.38 -2.86
N ASN A 271 6.28 32.38 -2.21
CA ASN A 271 7.72 32.61 -2.27
C ASN A 271 8.48 31.45 -1.61
N HIS A 272 8.04 31.03 -0.43
CA HIS A 272 8.59 29.85 0.25
C HIS A 272 8.52 28.60 -0.64
N PHE A 273 7.37 28.36 -1.31
CA PHE A 273 7.24 27.26 -2.26
C PHE A 273 8.25 27.36 -3.41
N LYS A 274 8.40 28.53 -4.02
CA LYS A 274 9.33 28.75 -5.14
C LYS A 274 10.78 28.46 -4.73
N ASP A 275 11.19 28.91 -3.55
CA ASP A 275 12.55 28.74 -3.04
C ASP A 275 12.84 27.28 -2.64
N HIS A 276 11.83 26.55 -2.15
CA HIS A 276 11.96 25.20 -1.61
C HIS A 276 11.40 24.11 -2.53
N LYS A 277 10.99 24.45 -3.76
CA LYS A 277 10.42 23.51 -4.74
C LYS A 277 11.36 22.33 -5.03
N ARG A 278 12.68 22.55 -4.94
CA ARG A 278 13.74 21.54 -5.16
C ARG A 278 14.18 20.80 -3.89
N SER A 279 13.82 21.27 -2.70
CA SER A 279 14.29 20.72 -1.41
C SER A 279 13.18 19.99 -0.65
N SER A 280 11.92 20.21 -1.05
CA SER A 280 10.74 19.74 -0.34
C SER A 280 10.46 18.25 -0.54
N VAL A 281 9.72 17.68 0.43
CA VAL A 281 9.19 16.29 0.41
C VAL A 281 8.53 15.93 -0.93
N ALA A 282 8.02 16.93 -1.66
CA ALA A 282 7.47 16.83 -3.00
C ALA A 282 8.41 16.19 -4.05
N MET A 283 9.74 16.32 -3.94
CA MET A 283 10.67 15.72 -4.92
C MET A 283 10.73 14.18 -4.85
N LEU A 284 10.33 13.59 -3.72
CA LEU A 284 10.28 12.12 -3.56
C LEU A 284 8.96 11.52 -4.06
N TRP A 285 7.92 12.35 -4.20
CA TRP A 285 6.62 11.98 -4.73
C TRP A 285 6.53 12.49 -6.17
N SER A 286 6.76 11.59 -7.11
CA SER A 286 6.52 11.94 -8.51
C SER A 286 5.03 12.18 -8.72
N VAL A 287 4.67 13.24 -9.44
CA VAL A 287 3.33 13.32 -10.01
C VAL A 287 3.25 12.17 -11.01
N LEU A 288 2.52 11.12 -10.66
CA LEU A 288 2.03 10.23 -11.69
C LEU A 288 1.05 11.08 -12.50
N LEU A 289 1.48 11.49 -13.69
CA LEU A 289 0.57 11.69 -14.81
C LEU A 289 -0.03 10.32 -15.21
N LYS A 290 -0.63 9.62 -14.24
CA LYS A 290 -1.62 8.58 -14.44
C LYS A 290 -2.88 9.19 -13.90
N GLU A 291 -3.50 10.00 -14.75
CA GLU A 291 -4.89 10.39 -14.60
C GLU A 291 -5.69 9.11 -14.28
N LEU A 292 -6.16 8.99 -13.05
CA LEU A 292 -7.16 7.99 -12.71
C LEU A 292 -8.48 8.53 -13.27
N LEU A 293 -8.65 8.37 -14.57
CA LEU A 293 -9.83 8.82 -15.29
C LEU A 293 -10.97 7.83 -15.09
N LEU A 294 -11.93 8.24 -14.28
CA LEU A 294 -13.34 7.90 -14.46
C LEU A 294 -14.08 9.18 -14.89
N LEU A 295 -13.76 9.73 -16.06
CA LEU A 295 -14.47 10.90 -16.58
C LEU A 295 -14.96 10.65 -18.01
N PRO A 296 -16.28 10.78 -18.29
CA PRO A 296 -16.74 11.13 -19.62
C PRO A 296 -16.31 12.57 -19.96
N ARG A 297 -16.07 12.80 -21.26
CA ARG A 297 -15.54 14.03 -21.86
C ARG A 297 -16.55 15.18 -21.80
N ASP A 298 -16.05 16.41 -21.72
CA ASP A 298 -16.76 17.63 -22.11
C ASP A 298 -16.38 17.98 -23.57
N GLU A 299 -17.36 18.30 -24.41
CA GLU A 299 -17.21 18.46 -25.87
C GLU A 299 -16.20 19.54 -26.28
N ASN A 300 -15.80 20.41 -25.35
CA ASN A 300 -14.92 21.55 -25.60
C ASN A 300 -13.41 21.27 -25.46
N ASP A 301 -12.97 20.08 -25.02
CA ASP A 301 -11.54 19.74 -24.92
C ASP A 301 -10.99 19.37 -26.32
N LYS A 302 -10.67 20.40 -27.12
CA LYS A 302 -10.01 20.30 -28.43
C LYS A 302 -8.50 20.53 -28.28
N GLN A 303 -7.74 19.54 -27.80
CA GLN A 303 -6.36 19.24 -28.25
C GLN A 303 -5.75 18.11 -27.43
N THR A 304 -4.98 17.26 -28.12
CA THR A 304 -4.11 16.16 -27.65
C THR A 304 -4.82 14.84 -27.27
N LYS A 305 -4.10 13.72 -27.48
CA LYS A 305 -4.55 12.31 -27.55
C LYS A 305 -5.72 11.95 -26.61
N LEU A 306 -6.65 11.12 -27.11
CA LEU A 306 -7.71 10.52 -26.28
C LEU A 306 -7.12 10.00 -24.95
N PRO A 307 -7.63 10.47 -23.80
CA PRO A 307 -7.17 9.98 -22.52
C PRO A 307 -7.35 8.47 -22.44
N THR A 308 -6.30 7.76 -22.03
CA THR A 308 -6.38 6.30 -21.87
C THR A 308 -7.14 6.00 -20.58
N VAL A 309 -8.35 5.44 -20.72
CA VAL A 309 -9.11 4.95 -19.57
C VAL A 309 -8.33 3.82 -18.91
N LYS A 310 -7.96 4.01 -17.63
CA LYS A 310 -7.22 3.02 -16.86
C LYS A 310 -8.12 2.41 -15.79
N VAL A 311 -8.44 1.14 -15.95
CA VAL A 311 -9.18 0.35 -14.97
C VAL A 311 -8.23 -0.54 -14.17
N SER A 312 -8.48 -0.66 -12.86
CA SER A 312 -7.77 -1.61 -12.00
C SER A 312 -8.76 -2.21 -11.01
N ALA A 313 -8.73 -3.53 -10.87
CA ALA A 313 -9.52 -4.27 -9.91
C ALA A 313 -8.65 -5.38 -9.34
N MET A 314 -8.76 -5.64 -8.04
CA MET A 314 -7.95 -6.68 -7.41
C MET A 314 -8.57 -8.05 -7.65
N GLY A 315 -7.72 -9.06 -7.83
CA GLY A 315 -8.16 -10.45 -7.85
C GLY A 315 -8.62 -10.98 -9.20
N VAL A 316 -8.77 -10.14 -10.23
CA VAL A 316 -9.19 -10.56 -11.58
C VAL A 316 -8.20 -10.23 -12.70
N GLN A 317 -8.15 -11.09 -13.71
CA GLN A 317 -7.29 -10.92 -14.89
C GLN A 317 -7.92 -9.95 -15.88
N LYS A 318 -7.26 -8.81 -16.11
CA LYS A 318 -7.79 -7.74 -16.98
C LYS A 318 -8.08 -8.20 -18.40
N SER A 319 -7.21 -9.02 -18.98
CA SER A 319 -7.35 -9.51 -20.36
C SER A 319 -8.58 -10.36 -20.60
N LEU A 320 -9.10 -11.03 -19.56
CA LEU A 320 -10.29 -11.88 -19.66
C LEU A 320 -11.58 -11.18 -19.24
N ASN A 321 -11.47 -10.04 -18.55
CA ASN A 321 -12.60 -9.38 -17.90
C ASN A 321 -12.80 -7.94 -18.40
N GLN A 322 -12.37 -7.61 -19.62
CA GLN A 322 -12.49 -6.26 -20.18
C GLN A 322 -13.94 -5.76 -20.22
N GLY A 323 -14.90 -6.65 -20.50
CA GLY A 323 -16.33 -6.31 -20.49
C GLY A 323 -16.89 -6.00 -19.10
N ALA A 324 -16.35 -6.65 -18.05
CA ALA A 324 -16.72 -6.38 -16.66
C ALA A 324 -16.03 -5.11 -16.14
N LEU A 325 -14.78 -4.88 -16.52
CA LEU A 325 -13.94 -3.77 -16.07
C LEU A 325 -14.12 -2.53 -16.98
N SER A 326 -15.30 -1.91 -16.93
CA SER A 326 -15.60 -0.67 -17.66
C SER A 326 -15.99 0.47 -16.70
N PRO A 327 -15.74 1.75 -17.03
CA PRO A 327 -16.14 2.89 -16.21
C PRO A 327 -17.61 2.86 -15.77
N ASP A 328 -18.50 2.51 -16.69
CA ASP A 328 -19.94 2.42 -16.42
C ASP A 328 -20.23 1.34 -15.37
N ASN A 329 -19.55 0.20 -15.44
CA ASN A 329 -19.70 -0.87 -14.46
C ASN A 329 -19.16 -0.47 -13.08
N PHE A 330 -18.03 0.25 -13.01
CA PHE A 330 -17.56 0.82 -11.73
C PHE A 330 -18.60 1.77 -11.14
N GLU A 331 -19.14 2.69 -11.93
CA GLU A 331 -20.18 3.61 -11.47
C GLU A 331 -21.46 2.89 -11.06
N ASN A 332 -21.87 1.86 -11.81
CA ASN A 332 -23.02 1.04 -11.51
C ASN A 332 -22.85 0.25 -10.21
N VAL A 333 -21.68 -0.34 -9.96
CA VAL A 333 -21.39 -1.07 -8.71
C VAL A 333 -21.50 -0.10 -7.52
N VAL A 334 -20.93 1.11 -7.63
CA VAL A 334 -21.01 2.13 -6.56
C VAL A 334 -22.45 2.58 -6.31
N LYS A 335 -23.25 2.78 -7.37
CA LYS A 335 -24.64 3.23 -7.26
C LYS A 335 -25.60 2.15 -6.76
N THR A 336 -25.48 0.94 -7.30
CA THR A 336 -26.42 -0.16 -7.08
C THR A 336 -26.03 -1.04 -5.91
N ARG A 337 -24.77 -0.97 -5.47
CA ARG A 337 -24.19 -1.84 -4.44
C ARG A 337 -24.17 -3.32 -4.82
N ASN A 338 -24.26 -3.61 -6.12
CA ASN A 338 -24.22 -4.96 -6.65
C ASN A 338 -22.82 -5.27 -7.20
N SER A 339 -22.19 -6.33 -6.69
CA SER A 339 -20.89 -6.79 -7.16
C SER A 339 -21.01 -7.47 -8.53
N ILE A 340 -19.96 -7.37 -9.34
CA ILE A 340 -19.87 -7.98 -10.68
C ILE A 340 -18.85 -9.11 -10.62
N GLU A 341 -19.16 -10.27 -11.19
CA GLU A 341 -18.26 -11.42 -11.27
C GLU A 341 -17.33 -11.35 -12.49
N GLY A 342 -16.21 -12.07 -12.42
CA GLY A 342 -15.26 -12.25 -13.49
C GLY A 342 -14.55 -13.59 -13.42
N THR A 343 -13.98 -13.99 -14.55
CA THR A 343 -13.32 -15.27 -14.72
C THR A 343 -11.81 -15.10 -14.79
N ASN A 344 -11.08 -15.90 -14.00
CA ASN A 344 -9.64 -16.07 -14.14
C ASN A 344 -9.31 -17.41 -14.79
N LYS A 345 -8.18 -17.45 -15.50
CA LYS A 345 -7.51 -18.67 -15.95
C LYS A 345 -6.14 -18.79 -15.30
N GLY A 346 -5.84 -19.94 -14.73
CA GLY A 346 -4.54 -20.24 -14.15
C GLY A 346 -4.00 -21.56 -14.65
N PHE A 347 -2.76 -21.85 -14.26
CA PHE A 347 -2.16 -23.16 -14.43
C PHE A 347 -1.45 -23.57 -13.14
N ARG A 348 -1.36 -24.88 -12.91
CA ARG A 348 -0.52 -25.49 -11.87
C ARG A 348 0.41 -26.51 -12.52
N ILE A 349 1.62 -26.61 -12.00
CA ILE A 349 2.57 -27.66 -12.37
C ILE A 349 2.42 -28.78 -11.36
N CYS A 350 2.02 -29.97 -11.82
CA CYS A 350 2.00 -31.16 -10.98
C CYS A 350 3.44 -31.64 -10.80
N SER A 351 3.95 -31.61 -9.56
CA SER A 351 5.33 -31.99 -9.25
C SER A 351 5.63 -33.46 -9.53
N GLU A 352 4.61 -34.32 -9.46
CA GLU A 352 4.74 -35.77 -9.65
C GLU A 352 4.75 -36.16 -11.12
N THR A 353 3.79 -35.66 -11.90
CA THR A 353 3.65 -35.97 -13.33
C THR A 353 4.48 -35.04 -14.22
N LYS A 354 5.04 -33.96 -13.65
CA LYS A 354 5.69 -32.85 -14.37
C LYS A 354 4.82 -32.23 -15.48
N SER A 355 3.50 -32.43 -15.42
CA SER A 355 2.56 -31.90 -16.40
C SER A 355 1.91 -30.60 -15.93
N MET A 356 1.51 -29.77 -16.89
CA MET A 356 0.81 -28.50 -16.64
C MET A 356 -0.70 -28.73 -16.71
N ILE A 357 -1.41 -28.39 -15.64
CA ILE A 357 -2.88 -28.46 -15.56
C ILE A 357 -3.41 -27.03 -15.60
N THR A 358 -4.35 -26.75 -16.50
CA THR A 358 -5.02 -25.44 -16.57
C THR A 358 -6.37 -25.49 -15.86
N TYR A 359 -6.77 -24.39 -15.25
CA TYR A 359 -8.04 -24.28 -14.53
C TYR A 359 -8.69 -22.92 -14.77
N ARG A 360 -10.02 -22.86 -14.54
CA ARG A 360 -10.81 -21.62 -14.53
C ARG A 360 -11.41 -21.42 -13.15
N GLN A 361 -11.45 -20.17 -12.71
CA GLN A 361 -12.03 -19.79 -11.42
C GLN A 361 -12.94 -18.58 -11.62
N GLN A 362 -14.18 -18.65 -11.11
CA GLN A 362 -15.04 -17.48 -10.97
C GLN A 362 -14.65 -16.73 -9.70
N LYS A 363 -14.60 -15.41 -9.78
CA LYS A 363 -14.30 -14.51 -8.67
C LYS A 363 -15.15 -13.27 -8.77
N THR A 364 -15.39 -12.62 -7.63
CA THR A 364 -15.85 -11.24 -7.62
C THR A 364 -14.81 -10.36 -8.33
N ALA A 365 -15.23 -9.68 -9.40
CA ALA A 365 -14.38 -8.79 -10.19
C ALA A 365 -14.44 -7.36 -9.65
N LEU A 366 -15.64 -6.81 -9.51
CA LEU A 366 -15.89 -5.53 -8.88
C LEU A 366 -16.71 -5.76 -7.64
N ASP A 367 -16.21 -5.31 -6.49
CA ASP A 367 -16.84 -5.54 -5.20
C ASP A 367 -17.28 -4.22 -4.56
N TYR A 368 -18.37 -4.28 -3.82
CA TYR A 368 -18.89 -3.18 -3.00
C TYR A 368 -18.62 -3.39 -1.50
N PHE A 369 -18.16 -4.58 -1.09
CA PHE A 369 -17.98 -4.97 0.31
C PHE A 369 -16.53 -5.08 0.73
#